data_AF-A0A0F9CS00-F1
#
_entry.id   AF-A0A0F9CS00-F1
#
_cell.length_a   1.000
_cell.length_b   1.000
_cell.length_c   1.000
_cell.angle_alpha   90.00
_cell.angle_beta   90.00
_cell.angle_gamma   90.00
#
_symmetry.space_group_name_H-M   'P 1'
#
loop_
_entity.id
_entity.type
_entity.pdbx_description
1 polymer ?
#
loop_
_entity_poly.entity_id
_entity_poly.type
_entity_poly.pdbx_seq_one_letter_code
_entity_poly.pdbx_strand_id
1 'polypeptide(L)'
;MVAEIAKTDMSSVLPKYKINKVVGRYHSGLEHTFLWIFDAEDPHLLQQFAIEGGVASFNEIKIVPLMTFDDVVRETGKIDG
;
A
#
# COMPACT_ATOMS: atom_id res chain seq x y z
N MET A 1 -13.30 -0.31 -14.71
CA MET A 1 -11.90 -0.52 -14.28
C MET A 1 -11.80 -0.77 -12.77
N VAL A 2 -12.09 0.19 -11.89
CA VAL A 2 -12.09 -0.03 -10.41
C VAL A 2 -13.04 -1.16 -9.98
N ALA A 3 -14.23 -1.21 -10.56
CA ALA A 3 -15.22 -2.26 -10.31
C ALA A 3 -14.74 -3.66 -10.73
N GLU A 4 -13.79 -3.76 -11.67
CA GLU A 4 -13.25 -5.05 -12.11
C GLU A 4 -12.15 -5.52 -11.15
N ILE A 5 -11.26 -4.61 -10.72
CA ILE A 5 -10.25 -4.88 -9.68
C ILE A 5 -10.91 -5.27 -8.35
N ALA A 6 -12.05 -4.66 -8.02
CA ALA A 6 -12.81 -5.00 -6.82
C ALA A 6 -13.40 -6.43 -6.86
N LYS A 7 -13.66 -6.98 -8.05
CA LYS A 7 -14.19 -8.34 -8.25
C LYS A 7 -13.09 -9.39 -8.34
N THR A 8 -11.86 -8.99 -8.62
CA THR A 8 -10.71 -9.90 -8.66
C THR A 8 -10.37 -10.34 -7.23
N ASP A 9 -10.52 -11.63 -6.96
CA ASP A 9 -10.00 -12.21 -5.73
C ASP A 9 -8.47 -12.27 -5.79
N MET A 10 -7.84 -11.32 -5.10
CA MET A 10 -6.38 -11.20 -5.05
C MET A 10 -5.75 -12.03 -3.92
N SER A 11 -6.56 -12.68 -3.08
CA SER A 11 -6.08 -13.34 -1.85
C SER A 11 -5.05 -14.44 -2.10
N SER A 12 -5.22 -15.21 -3.18
CA SER A 12 -4.29 -16.27 -3.60
C SER A 12 -2.94 -15.74 -4.12
N VAL A 13 -2.88 -14.46 -4.46
CA VAL A 13 -1.74 -13.81 -5.09
C VAL A 13 -0.92 -13.01 -4.06
N LEU A 14 -1.51 -12.56 -2.96
CA LEU A 14 -0.83 -11.79 -1.90
C LEU A 14 0.41 -12.49 -1.31
N PRO A 15 0.38 -13.80 -1.00
CA PRO A 15 1.53 -14.48 -0.39
C PRO A 15 2.78 -14.48 -1.29
N LYS A 16 2.61 -14.49 -2.62
CA LYS A 16 3.73 -14.42 -3.59
C LYS A 16 4.57 -13.17 -3.39
N TYR A 17 3.96 -12.06 -2.95
CA TYR A 17 4.63 -10.77 -2.77
C TYR A 17 4.89 -10.44 -1.30
N LYS A 18 4.80 -11.43 -0.40
CA LYS A 18 4.95 -11.24 1.06
C LYS A 18 4.03 -10.14 1.60
N ILE A 19 2.81 -10.07 1.07
CA ILE A 19 1.75 -9.22 1.59
C ILE A 19 0.93 -10.07 2.55
N ASN A 20 1.03 -9.77 3.84
CA ASN A 20 0.33 -10.49 4.90
C ASN A 20 -1.18 -10.22 4.86
N LYS A 21 -1.55 -8.95 4.63
CA LYS A 21 -2.95 -8.52 4.49
C LYS A 21 -3.07 -7.16 3.81
N VAL A 22 -4.23 -6.95 3.19
CA VAL A 22 -4.71 -5.61 2.83
C VAL A 22 -5.41 -5.03 4.06
N VAL A 23 -4.81 -4.01 4.67
CA VAL A 23 -5.34 -3.35 5.87
C VAL A 23 -6.54 -2.46 5.53
N GLY A 24 -6.49 -1.78 4.38
CA GLY A 24 -7.59 -0.92 3.94
C GLY A 24 -7.42 -0.46 2.50
N ARG A 25 -8.54 -0.12 1.86
CA ARG A 25 -8.60 0.43 0.50
C ARG A 25 -9.53 1.64 0.53
N TYR A 26 -8.99 2.79 0.14
CA TYR A 26 -9.67 4.07 0.17
C TYR A 26 -9.57 4.76 -1.19
N HIS A 27 -10.48 5.68 -1.44
CA HIS A 27 -10.46 6.58 -2.58
C HIS A 27 -10.64 8.01 -2.09
N SER A 28 -9.70 8.89 -2.41
CA SER A 28 -9.84 10.32 -2.17
C SER A 28 -10.64 10.92 -3.31
N GLY A 29 -11.91 11.23 -3.06
CA GLY A 29 -12.78 11.83 -4.08
C GLY A 29 -12.33 13.24 -4.52
N LEU A 30 -11.60 13.96 -3.66
CA LEU A 30 -11.09 15.31 -3.96
C LEU A 30 -9.77 15.28 -4.74
N GLU A 31 -8.88 14.33 -4.41
CA GLU A 31 -7.59 14.20 -5.11
C GLU A 31 -7.67 13.25 -6.30
N HIS A 32 -8.80 12.55 -6.47
CA HIS A 32 -9.00 11.49 -7.45
C HIS A 32 -7.95 10.36 -7.37
N THR A 33 -7.37 10.14 -6.18
CA THR A 33 -6.33 9.14 -5.91
C THR A 33 -6.88 7.93 -5.16
N PHE A 34 -6.21 6.78 -5.30
CA PHE A 34 -6.47 5.59 -4.50
C PHE A 34 -5.40 5.45 -3.43
N LEU A 35 -5.82 5.13 -2.21
CA LEU A 35 -4.92 4.89 -1.09
C LEU A 35 -5.15 3.50 -0.52
N TRP A 36 -4.16 2.63 -0.64
CA TRP A 36 -4.22 1.26 -0.14
C TRP A 36 -3.17 1.11 0.96
N ILE A 37 -3.58 0.50 2.06
CA ILE A 37 -2.69 0.21 3.19
C ILE A 37 -2.47 -1.29 3.22
N PHE A 38 -1.21 -1.69 3.21
CA PHE A 38 -0.78 -3.08 3.24
C PHE A 38 0.06 -3.34 4.48
N ASP A 39 -0.11 -4.53 5.03
CA ASP A 39 0.87 -5.16 5.91
C ASP A 39 1.74 -6.05 5.01
N ALA A 40 2.97 -5.64 4.78
CA ALA A 40 3.89 -6.27 3.84
C ALA A 40 5.34 -6.17 4.35
N GLU A 41 6.15 -7.17 4.02
CA GLU A 41 7.53 -7.25 4.50
C GLU A 41 8.53 -6.53 3.61
N ASP A 42 8.21 -6.33 2.32
CA ASP A 42 9.14 -5.80 1.32
C ASP A 42 8.44 -4.80 0.38
N PRO A 43 8.84 -3.52 0.38
CA PRO A 43 8.24 -2.50 -0.49
C PRO A 43 8.52 -2.75 -1.98
N HIS A 44 9.60 -3.43 -2.35
CA HIS A 44 9.90 -3.76 -3.75
C HIS A 44 8.97 -4.85 -4.28
N LEU A 45 8.61 -5.83 -3.45
CA LEU A 45 7.61 -6.83 -3.81
C LEU A 45 6.21 -6.22 -3.93
N LEU A 46 5.89 -5.21 -3.12
CA LEU A 46 4.63 -4.46 -3.23
C LEU A 46 4.56 -3.69 -4.57
N GLN A 47 5.68 -3.16 -5.05
CA GLN A 47 5.76 -2.54 -6.37
C GLN A 47 5.51 -3.57 -7.50
N GLN A 48 6.12 -4.76 -7.41
CA GLN A 48 5.88 -5.84 -8.37
C GLN A 48 4.41 -6.28 -8.38
N PHE A 49 3.80 -6.41 -7.19
CA PHE A 49 2.37 -6.68 -7.06
C PHE A 49 1.53 -5.64 -7.79
N ALA A 50 1.84 -4.35 -7.63
CA ALA A 50 1.07 -3.29 -8.26
C ALA A 50 1.24 -3.26 -9.80
N ILE A 51 2.41 -3.65 -10.31
CA ILE A 51 2.67 -3.79 -11.75
C ILE A 51 1.92 -5.00 -12.32
N GLU A 52 2.16 -6.19 -11.76
CA GLU A 52 1.59 -7.45 -12.26
C GLU A 52 0.07 -7.54 -12.03
N GLY A 53 -0.43 -6.95 -10.95
CA GLY A 53 -1.86 -6.82 -10.65
C GLY A 53 -2.58 -5.75 -11.48
N GLY A 54 -1.88 -5.07 -12.39
CA GLY A 54 -2.45 -4.07 -13.29
C GLY A 54 -2.79 -2.73 -12.65
N VAL A 55 -2.54 -2.54 -11.34
CA VAL A 55 -2.79 -1.28 -10.61
C VAL A 55 -1.92 -0.15 -11.14
N ALA A 56 -0.68 -0.47 -11.55
CA ALA A 56 0.27 0.47 -12.13
C ALA A 56 -0.12 0.97 -13.53
N SER A 57 -1.01 0.27 -14.23
CA SER A 57 -1.30 0.58 -15.64
C SER A 57 -2.13 1.84 -15.85
N PHE A 58 -2.74 2.37 -14.79
CA PHE A 58 -3.63 3.53 -14.87
C PHE A 58 -3.37 4.61 -13.81
N ASN A 59 -2.33 4.48 -12.99
CA ASN A 59 -1.96 5.47 -11.97
C ASN A 59 -0.44 5.52 -11.76
N GLU A 60 0.05 6.71 -11.38
CA GLU A 60 1.36 6.83 -10.74
C GLU A 60 1.31 6.15 -9.36
N ILE A 61 2.32 5.32 -9.07
CA ILE A 61 2.42 4.63 -7.79
C ILE A 61 3.49 5.28 -6.94
N LYS A 62 3.11 5.69 -5.73
CA LYS A 62 4.02 6.11 -4.67
C LYS A 62 3.85 5.17 -3.48
N ILE A 63 4.93 4.49 -3.11
CA ILE A 63 4.97 3.62 -1.92
C ILE A 63 5.63 4.40 -0.79
N VAL A 64 4.94 4.52 0.34
CA VAL A 64 5.43 5.23 1.52
C VAL A 64 5.33 4.30 2.73
N PRO A 65 6.43 4.06 3.46
CA PRO A 65 6.37 3.33 4.73
C PRO A 65 5.49 4.09 5.72
N LEU A 66 4.58 3.36 6.38
CA LEU A 66 3.79 3.92 7.47
C LEU A 66 4.46 3.58 8.79
N MET A 67 4.50 4.56 9.69
CA MET A 67 4.93 4.40 11.06
C MET A 67 3.82 4.93 11.98
N THR A 68 3.76 4.42 13.19
CA THR A 68 2.76 4.92 14.15
C THR A 68 3.15 6.33 14.62
N PHE A 69 2.18 7.06 15.16
CA PHE A 69 2.46 8.35 15.77
C PHE A 69 3.49 8.23 16.90
N ASP A 70 3.39 7.17 17.70
CA ASP A 70 4.33 6.87 18.79
C ASP A 70 5.75 6.64 18.28
N ASP A 71 5.91 5.99 17.11
CA ASP A 71 7.21 5.83 16.47
C ASP A 71 7.82 7.18 16.09
N VAL A 72 7.01 8.10 15.53
CA VAL A 72 7.48 9.46 15.20
C VAL A 72 7.92 10.21 16.45
N VAL A 73 7.11 10.18 17.52
CA VAL A 73 7.44 10.84 18.80
C VAL A 73 8.75 10.30 19.37
N ARG A 74 8.93 8.97 19.32
CA ARG A 74 10.16 8.33 19.80
C ARG A 74 11.39 8.73 18.98
N GLU A 75 11.30 8.74 17.65
CA GLU A 75 12.45 9.07 16.81
C GLU A 75 12.80 10.56 16.88
N THR A 76 11.81 11.46 16.91
CA THR A 76 12.04 12.91 17.07
C THR A 76 12.63 13.26 18.44
N GLY A 77 12.17 12.62 19.51
CA GLY A 77 12.72 12.82 20.86
C GLY A 77 14.20 12.39 21.01
N LYS A 78 14.75 11.58 20.10
CA LYS A 78 16.19 11.24 20.06
C LYS A 78 17.04 12.29 19.35
N ILE A 79 16.42 13.15 18.54
CA ILE A 79 17.11 14.20 17.75
C ILE A 79 17.24 15.49 18.58
N ASP A 80 16.29 15.73 19.48
CA ASP A 80 16.25 16.91 20.35
C ASP A 80 17.01 16.75 21.69
N GLY A 81 17.70 15.62 21.90
CA GLY A 81 18.51 15.32 23.10
C GLY A 81 19.99 15.14 22.79
#